data_AF-A0A4Y8P9Y7-F1
#
_entry.id   AF-A0A4Y8P9Y7-F1
#
_cell.length_a   1.000
_cell.length_b   1.000
_cell.length_c   1.000
_cell.angle_alpha   90.00
_cell.angle_beta   90.00
_cell.angle_gamma   90.00
#
_symmetry.space_group_name_H-M   'P 1'
#
loop_
_entity.id
_entity.type
_entity.pdbx_description
1 polymer ?
#
loop_
_entity_poly.entity_id
_entity_poly.type
_entity_poly.pdbx_seq_one_letter_code
_entity_poly.pdbx_strand_id
1 'polypeptide(L)'
;MKRFSLLAAVSKKVFLLFYFIPLGCFAAQIISIKGGDQNSVVTTFGIPVQEGSDVKVGQSLKTDYFSVCTIGWKDRGEEATLDSLSVVTLKNENPIVFELDRGKIEFSSKDFKVITKGGTFTSQTTGKFYASYSSSEQRYGAEQGDATLVLTPQNETYQLHSGEMVYVRANGVAEKRPITQDKNQEKK
;
A
#
# COMPACT_ATOMS: atom_id res chain seq x y z
N MET A 1 -59.92 -41.71 -20.72
CA MET A 1 -60.79 -40.53 -20.63
C MET A 1 -60.37 -39.70 -19.41
N LYS A 2 -60.21 -38.36 -19.59
CA LYS A 2 -60.50 -37.23 -18.67
C LYS A 2 -60.54 -37.53 -17.15
N ARG A 3 -60.03 -36.73 -16.20
CA ARG A 3 -59.59 -35.33 -16.10
C ARG A 3 -59.01 -35.11 -14.67
N PHE A 4 -58.00 -34.24 -14.58
CA PHE A 4 -57.72 -33.18 -13.59
C PHE A 4 -58.39 -33.08 -12.20
N SER A 5 -57.60 -32.43 -11.32
CA SER A 5 -57.90 -31.66 -10.07
C SER A 5 -57.67 -32.42 -8.75
N LEU A 6 -57.12 -31.84 -7.67
CA LEU A 6 -56.74 -30.47 -7.32
C LEU A 6 -55.72 -30.50 -6.15
N LEU A 7 -55.01 -29.39 -5.97
CA LEU A 7 -54.09 -28.97 -4.89
C LEU A 7 -54.44 -29.46 -3.46
N ALA A 8 -53.41 -29.73 -2.63
CA ALA A 8 -52.91 -28.75 -1.64
C ALA A 8 -51.80 -29.33 -0.71
N ALA A 9 -50.65 -28.64 -0.76
CA ALA A 9 -49.67 -28.33 0.29
C ALA A 9 -49.46 -29.27 1.50
N VAL A 10 -48.21 -29.66 1.77
CA VAL A 10 -47.52 -29.36 3.05
C VAL A 10 -45.99 -29.29 2.85
N SER A 11 -45.47 -28.06 3.03
CA SER A 11 -44.18 -27.68 3.63
C SER A 11 -42.86 -28.33 3.16
N LYS A 12 -42.17 -27.67 2.22
CA LYS A 12 -40.72 -27.77 2.04
C LYS A 12 -40.02 -27.01 3.19
N LYS A 13 -39.50 -27.74 4.19
CA LYS A 13 -38.49 -27.18 5.11
C LYS A 13 -37.15 -27.12 4.39
N VAL A 14 -36.90 -26.04 3.64
CA VAL A 14 -35.56 -25.69 3.20
C VAL A 14 -34.89 -24.97 4.37
N PHE A 15 -34.09 -25.69 5.14
CA PHE A 15 -33.21 -25.12 6.14
C PHE A 15 -32.04 -24.45 5.40
N LEU A 16 -32.22 -23.18 5.03
CA LEU A 16 -31.13 -22.34 4.51
C LEU A 16 -30.19 -22.03 5.67
N LEU A 17 -29.27 -22.95 5.94
CA LEU A 17 -28.11 -22.70 6.77
C LEU A 17 -27.18 -21.78 5.94
N PHE A 18 -27.35 -20.46 6.10
CA PHE A 18 -26.34 -19.51 5.65
C PHE A 18 -25.07 -19.80 6.44
N TYR A 19 -24.17 -20.55 5.84
CA TYR A 19 -22.77 -20.60 6.24
C TYR A 19 -22.27 -19.17 6.08
N PHE A 20 -22.29 -18.40 7.17
CA PHE A 20 -21.46 -17.21 7.31
C PHE A 20 -20.02 -17.71 7.26
N ILE A 21 -19.52 -17.92 6.04
CA ILE A 21 -18.08 -17.92 5.82
C ILE A 21 -17.65 -16.56 6.39
N PRO A 22 -16.76 -16.51 7.39
CA PRO A 22 -16.15 -15.24 7.75
C PRO A 22 -15.42 -14.78 6.49
N LEU A 23 -16.05 -13.89 5.74
CA LEU A 23 -15.33 -13.01 4.83
C LEU A 23 -14.34 -12.31 5.76
N GLY A 24 -13.08 -12.78 5.76
CA GLY A 24 -12.03 -12.11 6.50
C GLY A 24 -12.10 -10.64 6.12
N CYS A 25 -12.44 -9.78 7.08
CA CYS A 25 -12.40 -8.35 6.86
C CYS A 25 -10.93 -7.98 6.75
N PHE A 26 -10.42 -7.90 5.52
CA PHE A 26 -9.07 -7.44 5.18
C PHE A 26 -8.95 -5.93 5.38
N ALA A 27 -9.30 -5.43 6.56
CA ALA A 27 -9.38 -4.00 6.80
C ALA A 27 -8.00 -3.45 7.14
N ALA A 28 -7.51 -2.53 6.30
CA ALA A 28 -6.36 -1.70 6.65
C ALA A 28 -6.69 -0.85 7.90
N GLN A 29 -5.77 -0.81 8.85
CA GLN A 29 -5.87 0.04 10.04
C GLN A 29 -4.59 0.81 10.28
N ILE A 30 -4.71 2.00 10.85
CA ILE A 30 -3.56 2.70 11.42
C ILE A 30 -3.11 1.92 12.66
N ILE A 31 -1.90 1.38 12.65
CA ILE A 31 -1.36 0.59 13.76
C ILE A 31 -0.39 1.37 14.64
N SER A 32 0.16 2.49 14.13
CA SER A 32 1.05 3.36 14.89
C SER A 32 1.14 4.72 14.22
N ILE A 33 1.21 5.78 15.03
CA ILE A 33 1.64 7.12 14.62
C ILE A 33 2.77 7.53 15.56
N LYS A 34 3.92 7.90 15.01
CA LYS A 34 5.10 8.34 15.78
C LYS A 34 5.49 9.75 15.38
N GLY A 35 5.87 10.55 16.37
CA GLY A 35 6.20 11.97 16.18
C GLY A 35 4.96 12.84 15.99
N GLY A 36 5.16 14.15 15.99
CA GLY A 36 4.09 15.13 15.79
C GLY A 36 3.15 15.34 16.98
N ASP A 37 2.03 16.04 16.73
CA ASP A 37 0.90 16.24 17.63
C ASP A 37 -0.33 15.39 17.23
N GLN A 38 -1.47 15.59 17.89
CA GLN A 38 -2.69 14.81 17.65
C GLN A 38 -3.30 14.97 16.23
N ASN A 39 -2.84 15.95 15.44
CA ASN A 39 -3.32 16.23 14.08
C ASN A 39 -2.27 15.94 13.01
N SER A 40 -1.25 15.18 13.37
CA SER A 40 -0.10 14.97 12.50
C SER A 40 -0.30 14.00 11.34
N VAL A 41 -1.36 13.21 11.40
CA VAL A 41 -1.81 12.39 10.28
C VAL A 41 -3.26 12.71 10.02
N VAL A 42 -3.55 13.18 8.81
CA VAL A 42 -4.89 13.58 8.40
C VAL A 42 -5.27 12.92 7.10
N THR A 43 -6.57 12.81 6.85
CA THR A 43 -7.07 12.50 5.52
C THR A 43 -6.91 13.68 4.56
N THR A 44 -7.17 13.49 3.26
CA THR A 44 -7.19 14.62 2.30
C THR A 44 -8.14 15.74 2.71
N PHE A 45 -9.21 15.43 3.45
CA PHE A 45 -10.19 16.41 3.95
C PHE A 45 -9.81 17.02 5.31
N GLY A 46 -8.58 16.80 5.79
CA GLY A 46 -8.10 17.36 7.06
C GLY A 46 -8.68 16.69 8.30
N ILE A 47 -9.38 15.55 8.15
CA ILE A 47 -9.89 14.78 9.29
C ILE A 47 -8.71 14.02 9.91
N PRO A 48 -8.37 14.26 11.19
CA PRO A 48 -7.32 13.52 11.89
C PRO A 48 -7.61 12.03 11.95
N VAL A 49 -6.57 11.22 11.83
CA VAL A 49 -6.63 9.78 12.11
C VAL A 49 -5.77 9.46 13.32
N GLN A 50 -6.16 8.43 14.05
CA GLN A 50 -5.47 7.94 15.23
C GLN A 50 -5.19 6.44 15.11
N GLU A 51 -4.35 5.90 15.99
CA GLU A 51 -4.16 4.46 16.09
C GLU A 51 -5.51 3.73 16.27
N GLY A 52 -5.69 2.63 15.54
CA GLY A 52 -6.94 1.88 15.45
C GLY A 52 -7.95 2.42 14.44
N SER A 53 -7.70 3.56 13.79
CA SER A 53 -8.59 4.06 12.74
C SER A 53 -8.55 3.16 11.51
N ASP A 54 -9.71 2.82 10.96
CA ASP A 54 -9.80 2.11 9.69
C ASP A 54 -9.36 3.01 8.52
N VAL A 55 -8.66 2.41 7.55
CA VAL A 55 -8.27 3.04 6.28
C VAL A 55 -9.06 2.38 5.17
N LYS A 56 -9.85 3.15 4.44
CA LYS A 56 -10.69 2.62 3.35
C LYS A 56 -10.01 2.77 2.01
N VAL A 57 -10.32 1.88 1.08
CA VAL A 57 -9.98 2.08 -0.34
C VAL A 57 -10.55 3.43 -0.82
N GLY A 58 -9.73 4.21 -1.51
CA GLY A 58 -10.00 5.58 -1.95
C GLY A 58 -9.63 6.65 -0.91
N GLN A 59 -9.30 6.28 0.32
CA GLN A 59 -8.88 7.23 1.34
C GLN A 59 -7.40 7.59 1.16
N SER A 60 -7.13 8.89 1.12
CA SER A 60 -5.77 9.41 1.19
C SER A 60 -5.40 9.74 2.64
N LEU A 61 -4.15 9.47 2.98
CA LEU A 61 -3.50 9.84 4.23
C LEU A 61 -2.37 10.81 3.94
N LYS A 62 -2.23 11.82 4.80
CA LYS A 62 -1.21 12.86 4.73
C LYS A 62 -0.49 12.91 6.06
N THR A 63 0.83 12.72 6.04
CA THR A 63 1.69 12.93 7.20
C THR A 63 2.27 14.35 7.15
N ASP A 64 2.42 14.98 8.30
CA ASP A 64 3.03 16.30 8.45
C ASP A 64 4.56 16.23 8.59
N TYR A 65 5.16 17.33 9.03
CA TYR A 65 6.56 17.37 9.43
C TYR A 65 6.74 16.58 10.73
N PHE A 66 7.72 15.67 10.74
CA PHE A 66 8.13 14.85 11.89
C PHE A 66 7.24 13.65 12.23
N SER A 67 6.23 13.36 11.42
CA SER A 67 5.34 12.23 11.71
C SER A 67 5.55 11.07 10.77
N VAL A 68 5.42 9.88 11.34
CA VAL A 68 5.51 8.60 10.66
C VAL A 68 4.24 7.81 10.97
N CYS A 69 3.59 7.31 9.94
CA CYS A 69 2.31 6.60 10.05
C CYS A 69 2.46 5.18 9.52
N THR A 70 2.12 4.18 10.31
CA THR A 70 2.12 2.79 9.86
C THR A 70 0.69 2.29 9.70
N ILE A 71 0.41 1.74 8.52
CA ILE A 71 -0.84 1.09 8.13
C ILE A 71 -0.58 -0.42 8.16
N GLY A 72 -1.47 -1.20 8.77
CA GLY A 72 -1.35 -2.65 8.88
C GLY A 72 -2.61 -3.40 8.50
N TRP A 73 -2.43 -4.63 8.02
CA TRP A 73 -3.47 -5.63 7.81
C TRP A 73 -3.22 -6.78 8.80
N LYS A 74 -3.84 -6.68 9.97
CA LYS A 74 -3.58 -7.57 11.12
C LYS A 74 -3.77 -9.05 10.80
N ASP A 75 -4.69 -9.37 9.91
CA ASP A 75 -4.99 -10.72 9.45
C ASP A 75 -3.93 -11.32 8.52
N ARG A 76 -3.08 -10.48 7.92
CA ARG A 76 -2.01 -10.88 7.00
C ARG A 76 -0.61 -10.65 7.54
N GLY A 77 -0.46 -9.86 8.61
CA GLY A 77 0.85 -9.44 9.12
C GLY A 77 1.60 -8.54 8.15
N GLU A 78 0.86 -7.84 7.27
CA GLU A 78 1.41 -6.94 6.27
C GLU A 78 1.34 -5.50 6.76
N GLU A 79 2.39 -4.73 6.51
CA GLU A 79 2.49 -3.34 6.95
C GLU A 79 3.08 -2.45 5.85
N ALA A 80 2.65 -1.20 5.85
CA ALA A 80 3.28 -0.11 5.13
C ALA A 80 3.47 1.11 6.02
N THR A 81 4.64 1.72 5.94
CA THR A 81 5.01 2.90 6.73
C THR A 81 5.15 4.11 5.81
N LEU A 82 4.43 5.18 6.14
CA LEU A 82 4.52 6.48 5.50
C LEU A 82 5.47 7.36 6.30
N ASP A 83 6.54 7.83 5.67
CA ASP A 83 7.46 8.80 6.27
C ASP A 83 6.82 10.20 6.34
N SER A 84 7.50 11.15 6.97
CA SER A 84 7.05 12.55 7.04
C SER A 84 6.81 13.16 5.66
N LEU A 85 5.86 14.11 5.59
CA LEU A 85 5.47 14.83 4.38
C LEU A 85 4.91 13.96 3.26
N SER A 86 4.49 12.74 3.57
CA SER A 86 3.95 11.80 2.60
C SER A 86 2.47 12.04 2.36
N VAL A 87 2.05 11.79 1.12
CA VAL A 87 0.63 11.73 0.73
C VAL A 87 0.45 10.46 -0.06
N VAL A 88 -0.37 9.57 0.48
CA VAL A 88 -0.61 8.24 -0.07
C VAL A 88 -2.10 7.94 -0.07
N THR A 89 -2.60 7.36 -1.16
CA THR A 89 -3.97 6.88 -1.28
C THR A 89 -3.99 5.36 -1.40
N LEU A 90 -4.77 4.69 -0.54
CA LEU A 90 -5.01 3.25 -0.67
C LEU A 90 -5.96 3.02 -1.86
N LYS A 91 -5.51 2.31 -2.89
CA LYS A 91 -6.29 2.07 -4.13
C LYS A 91 -6.93 0.69 -4.17
N ASN A 92 -6.32 -0.28 -3.49
CA ASN A 92 -6.82 -1.65 -3.40
C ASN A 92 -6.18 -2.36 -2.20
N GLU A 93 -6.86 -3.36 -1.64
CA GLU A 93 -6.36 -4.14 -0.49
C GLU A 93 -5.95 -5.57 -0.87
N ASN A 94 -6.42 -6.09 -2.00
CA ASN A 94 -6.06 -7.43 -2.48
C ASN A 94 -5.96 -7.47 -4.03
N PRO A 95 -4.75 -7.37 -4.61
CA PRO A 95 -3.47 -7.08 -3.94
C PRO A 95 -3.44 -5.66 -3.34
N ILE A 96 -2.53 -5.41 -2.39
CA ILE A 96 -2.38 -4.08 -1.80
C ILE A 96 -1.76 -3.13 -2.83
N VAL A 97 -2.46 -2.04 -3.12
CA VAL A 97 -2.02 -1.01 -4.07
C VAL A 97 -2.13 0.35 -3.40
N PHE A 98 -1.02 1.08 -3.40
CA PHE A 98 -0.97 2.48 -3.01
C PHE A 98 -0.66 3.38 -4.21
N GLU A 99 -1.27 4.55 -4.23
CA GLU A 99 -0.86 5.67 -5.06
C GLU A 99 -0.11 6.67 -4.18
N LEU A 100 1.16 6.92 -4.48
CA LEU A 100 2.05 7.85 -3.77
C LEU A 100 2.14 9.16 -4.54
N ASP A 101 1.52 10.20 -3.99
CA ASP A 101 1.48 11.54 -4.58
C ASP A 101 2.71 12.38 -4.21
N ARG A 102 3.30 12.12 -3.03
CA ARG A 102 4.57 12.71 -2.55
C ARG A 102 5.08 11.99 -1.31
N GLY A 103 6.36 12.18 -1.00
CA GLY A 103 7.02 11.67 0.20
C GLY A 103 7.54 10.25 -0.01
N LYS A 104 7.53 9.43 1.02
CA LYS A 104 8.11 8.08 1.00
C LYS A 104 7.22 7.07 1.71
N ILE A 105 7.11 5.89 1.10
CA ILE A 105 6.43 4.72 1.64
C ILE A 105 7.41 3.55 1.69
N GLU A 106 7.43 2.85 2.81
CA GLU A 106 8.16 1.60 3.03
C GLU A 106 7.18 0.46 3.22
N PHE A 107 7.50 -0.73 2.74
CA PHE A 107 6.64 -1.91 2.82
C PHE A 107 7.44 -3.20 2.71
N SER A 108 6.87 -4.32 3.14
CA SER A 108 7.59 -5.59 3.29
C SER A 108 6.95 -6.81 2.63
N SER A 109 5.70 -6.73 2.16
CA SER A 109 5.01 -7.89 1.60
C SER A 109 5.25 -8.09 0.11
N LYS A 110 4.94 -9.29 -0.38
CA LYS A 110 4.89 -9.66 -1.79
C LYS A 110 3.63 -9.07 -2.46
N ASP A 111 3.69 -8.84 -3.77
CA ASP A 111 2.59 -8.34 -4.61
C ASP A 111 2.08 -6.95 -4.18
N PHE A 112 2.86 -6.27 -3.36
CA PHE A 112 2.60 -4.92 -2.90
C PHE A 112 2.99 -3.95 -4.00
N LYS A 113 2.06 -3.08 -4.38
CA LYS A 113 2.24 -2.16 -5.50
C LYS A 113 2.20 -0.72 -5.04
N VAL A 114 3.17 0.06 -5.48
CA VAL A 114 3.18 1.52 -5.34
C VAL A 114 3.19 2.16 -6.71
N ILE A 115 2.16 2.96 -6.98
CA ILE A 115 2.00 3.75 -8.18
C ILE A 115 2.45 5.18 -7.85
N THR A 116 3.33 5.74 -8.67
CA THR A 116 3.65 7.17 -8.67
C THR A 116 3.35 7.74 -10.05
N LYS A 117 3.51 9.06 -10.22
CA LYS A 117 3.47 9.66 -11.56
C LYS A 117 4.57 9.17 -12.51
N GLY A 118 5.68 8.66 -11.98
CA GLY A 118 6.82 8.22 -12.78
C GLY A 118 6.86 6.72 -13.06
N GLY A 119 6.08 5.91 -12.35
CA GLY A 119 6.04 4.48 -12.62
C GLY A 119 5.25 3.65 -11.62
N THR A 120 5.25 2.35 -11.86
CA THR A 120 4.65 1.34 -11.00
C THR A 120 5.73 0.43 -10.45
N PHE A 121 5.87 0.39 -9.13
CA PHE A 121 6.80 -0.46 -8.41
C PHE A 121 6.04 -1.60 -7.73
N THR A 122 6.46 -2.85 -7.96
CA THR A 122 5.78 -4.05 -7.46
C THR A 122 6.78 -5.01 -6.84
N SER A 123 6.63 -5.32 -5.55
CA SER A 123 7.43 -6.38 -4.90
C SER A 123 7.06 -7.75 -5.45
N GLN A 124 8.07 -8.56 -5.76
CA GLN A 124 7.91 -9.93 -6.26
C GLN A 124 8.09 -10.97 -5.15
N THR A 125 8.76 -10.59 -4.06
CA THR A 125 8.96 -11.42 -2.87
C THR A 125 8.61 -10.63 -1.61
N THR A 126 8.46 -11.33 -0.49
CA THR A 126 8.52 -10.70 0.84
C THR A 126 9.94 -10.18 1.08
N GLY A 127 10.07 -9.04 1.76
CA GLY A 127 11.34 -8.35 1.93
C GLY A 127 11.22 -6.98 2.58
N LYS A 128 12.01 -6.01 2.12
CA LYS A 128 11.97 -4.61 2.54
C LYS A 128 12.18 -3.73 1.33
N PHE A 129 11.20 -2.88 1.07
CA PHE A 129 11.13 -2.08 -0.13
C PHE A 129 10.73 -0.66 0.23
N TYR A 130 11.13 0.31 -0.60
CA TYR A 130 10.64 1.66 -0.48
C TYR A 130 10.40 2.30 -1.84
N ALA A 131 9.46 3.22 -1.87
CA ALA A 131 9.26 4.16 -2.97
C ALA A 131 9.23 5.58 -2.40
N SER A 132 10.01 6.47 -3.00
CA SER A 132 10.06 7.90 -2.65
C SER A 132 9.77 8.71 -3.90
N TYR A 133 8.87 9.69 -3.77
CA TYR A 133 8.45 10.54 -4.87
C TYR A 133 8.44 12.02 -4.44
N SER A 134 9.14 12.83 -5.23
CA SER A 134 9.09 14.28 -5.19
C SER A 134 9.04 14.82 -6.63
N SER A 135 8.84 16.12 -6.79
CA SER A 135 8.86 16.77 -8.11
C SER A 135 10.24 16.76 -8.78
N SER A 136 11.33 16.70 -8.00
CA SER A 136 12.70 16.76 -8.50
C SER A 136 13.38 15.40 -8.63
N GLU A 137 12.99 14.44 -7.79
CA GLU A 137 13.60 13.12 -7.76
C GLU A 137 12.62 12.02 -7.33
N GLN A 138 12.87 10.81 -7.82
CA GLN A 138 12.16 9.60 -7.43
C GLN A 138 13.16 8.48 -7.15
N ARG A 139 12.84 7.63 -6.18
CA ARG A 139 13.70 6.52 -5.76
C ARG A 139 12.83 5.29 -5.51
N TYR A 140 13.23 4.17 -6.06
CA TYR A 140 12.58 2.88 -5.84
C TYR A 140 13.66 1.90 -5.40
N GLY A 141 13.55 1.32 -4.22
CA GLY A 141 14.59 0.47 -3.65
C GLY A 141 14.06 -0.87 -3.20
N ALA A 142 14.82 -1.93 -3.46
CA ALA A 142 14.68 -3.24 -2.86
C ALA A 142 15.82 -3.42 -1.86
N GLU A 143 15.63 -3.02 -0.62
CA GLU A 143 16.62 -3.24 0.44
C GLU A 143 16.81 -4.74 0.69
N GLN A 144 15.71 -5.49 0.68
CA GLN A 144 15.67 -6.94 0.80
C GLN A 144 14.55 -7.50 -0.10
N GLY A 145 14.79 -8.63 -0.75
CA GLY A 145 13.87 -9.24 -1.72
C GLY A 145 14.08 -8.75 -3.15
N ASP A 146 13.15 -9.14 -4.03
CA ASP A 146 13.13 -8.78 -5.45
C ASP A 146 11.88 -7.95 -5.78
N ALA A 147 12.03 -7.02 -6.72
CA ALA A 147 10.96 -6.14 -7.17
C ALA A 147 11.08 -5.79 -8.66
N THR A 148 9.95 -5.39 -9.25
CA THR A 148 9.89 -4.88 -10.62
C THR A 148 9.42 -3.44 -10.61
N LEU A 149 10.12 -2.57 -11.34
CA LEU A 149 9.71 -1.20 -11.60
C LEU A 149 9.42 -1.05 -13.10
N VAL A 150 8.25 -0.52 -13.44
CA VAL A 150 7.91 -0.11 -14.80
C VAL A 150 7.73 1.40 -14.82
N LEU A 151 8.63 2.10 -15.51
CA LEU A 151 8.59 3.56 -15.65
C LEU A 151 7.59 3.99 -16.73
N THR A 152 6.85 5.04 -16.43
CA THR A 152 5.90 5.66 -17.36
C THR A 152 6.35 7.09 -17.69
N PRO A 153 6.21 7.56 -18.94
CA PRO A 153 5.58 6.88 -20.08
C PRO A 153 6.50 5.98 -20.93
N GLN A 154 7.80 5.91 -20.65
CA GLN A 154 8.78 5.23 -21.52
C GLN A 154 8.60 3.70 -21.59
N ASN A 155 7.78 3.12 -20.71
CA ASN A 155 7.57 1.67 -20.56
C ASN A 155 8.88 0.91 -20.32
N GLU A 156 9.82 1.56 -19.65
CA GLU A 156 11.11 0.97 -19.31
C GLU A 156 10.96 0.11 -18.07
N THR A 157 11.42 -1.14 -18.12
CA THR A 157 11.29 -2.10 -17.04
C THR A 157 12.64 -2.36 -16.38
N TYR A 158 12.67 -2.22 -15.06
CA TYR A 158 13.81 -2.54 -14.22
C TYR A 158 13.46 -3.70 -13.30
N GLN A 159 14.31 -4.72 -13.28
CA GLN A 159 14.30 -5.73 -12.22
C GLN A 159 15.29 -5.30 -11.14
N LEU A 160 14.83 -5.26 -9.89
CA LEU A 160 15.62 -4.90 -8.73
C LEU A 160 15.76 -6.15 -7.85
N HIS A 161 16.99 -6.44 -7.46
CA HIS A 161 17.36 -7.42 -6.46
C HIS A 161 17.71 -6.72 -5.14
N SER A 162 17.96 -7.52 -4.11
CA SER A 162 18.32 -7.02 -2.79
C SER A 162 19.55 -6.12 -2.84
N GLY A 163 19.45 -4.95 -2.22
CA GLY A 163 20.48 -3.92 -2.20
C GLY A 163 20.51 -3.04 -3.46
N GLU A 164 19.54 -3.15 -4.36
CA GLU A 164 19.48 -2.33 -5.58
C GLU A 164 18.38 -1.27 -5.51
N MET A 165 18.62 -0.14 -6.17
CA MET A 165 17.63 0.90 -6.36
C MET A 165 17.65 1.47 -7.79
N VAL A 166 16.54 2.06 -8.20
CA VAL A 166 16.46 2.93 -9.37
C VAL A 166 16.26 4.36 -8.90
N TYR A 167 17.14 5.24 -9.35
CA TYR A 167 17.06 6.68 -9.17
C TYR A 167 16.53 7.31 -10.46
N VAL A 168 15.46 8.11 -10.36
CA VAL A 168 14.87 8.82 -11.51
C VAL A 168 14.96 10.32 -11.26
N ARG A 169 15.62 11.02 -12.16
CA ARG A 169 15.76 12.49 -12.13
C ARG A 169 14.51 13.18 -12.66
N ALA A 170 14.36 14.48 -12.36
CA ALA A 170 13.28 15.31 -12.88
C ALA A 170 13.14 15.28 -14.42
N ASN A 171 14.24 15.10 -15.15
CA ASN A 171 14.25 15.01 -16.61
C ASN A 171 13.87 13.62 -17.15
N GLY A 172 13.47 12.69 -16.29
CA GLY A 172 13.08 11.32 -16.65
C GLY A 172 14.24 10.36 -16.85
N VAL A 173 15.49 10.81 -16.73
CA VAL A 173 16.65 9.91 -16.80
C VAL A 173 16.65 9.02 -15.56
N ALA A 174 16.61 7.70 -15.81
CA ALA A 174 16.66 6.68 -14.79
C ALA A 174 18.04 6.01 -14.77
N GLU A 175 18.48 5.65 -13.58
CA GLU A 175 19.75 4.96 -13.34
C GLU A 175 19.55 3.89 -12.26
N LYS A 176 19.87 2.65 -12.60
CA LYS A 176 19.94 1.56 -11.62
C LYS A 176 21.31 1.60 -10.93
N ARG A 177 21.31 1.57 -9.61
CA ARG A 177 22.52 1.65 -8.78
C ARG A 177 22.37 0.87 -7.47
N PRO A 178 23.46 0.47 -6.81
CA PRO A 178 23.37 -0.09 -5.47
C PRO A 178 22.81 0.93 -4.47
N ILE A 179 22.13 0.43 -3.44
CA ILE A 179 21.76 1.22 -2.26
C ILE A 179 23.04 1.42 -1.45
N THR A 180 23.66 2.58 -1.59
CA THR A 180 24.77 2.97 -0.72
C THR A 180 24.22 3.20 0.68
N GLN A 181 24.61 2.35 1.64
CA GLN A 181 24.51 2.74 3.04
C GLN A 181 25.49 3.88 3.25
N ASP A 182 25.02 5.11 3.38
CA ASP A 182 25.85 6.21 3.86
C ASP A 182 26.20 5.94 5.34
N LYS A 183 27.19 5.07 5.57
CA LYS A 183 27.95 5.03 6.82
C LYS A 183 28.87 6.26 6.84
N ASN A 184 28.32 7.46 7.05
CA ASN A 184 29.03 8.65 7.57
C ASN A 184 28.15 9.92 7.50
N GLN A 185 27.21 10.07 8.42
CA GLN A 185 26.77 11.40 8.90
C GLN A 185 26.61 11.47 10.42
N GLU A 186 27.41 10.69 11.16
CA GLU A 186 27.74 10.99 12.56
C GLU A 186 29.25 11.27 12.64
N LYS A 187 29.64 12.49 12.26
CA LYS A 187 30.84 13.17 12.76
C LYS A 187 30.88 14.59 12.21
N LYS A 188 30.26 15.51 12.94
CA LYS A 188 30.88 16.78 13.34
C LYS A 188 30.11 17.41 14.49
#